data_AF-A0A1Y3NFS5-F1
#
_entry.id   AF-A0A1Y3NFS5-F1
#
_cell.length_a   1.000
_cell.length_b   1.000
_cell.length_c   1.000
_cell.angle_alpha   90.00
_cell.angle_beta   90.00
_cell.angle_gamma   90.00
#
_symmetry.space_group_name_H-M   'P 1'
#
loop_
_entity.id
_entity.type
_entity.pdbx_description
1 polymer ?
#
loop_
_entity_poly.entity_id
_entity_poly.type
_entity_poly.pdbx_seq_one_letter_code
_entity_poly.pdbx_strand_id
1 'polypeptide(L)'
;MNVITGQALFNKFIYLRKEVVNPDYKITIMPGYKKGISGSTVGGYNIGINKYLDSNKKDAAVKVVTFMTSKEAQRDIVVNNFKILSGISSLYEEGEEICNENKDLCEYYKKIQPVNRPISKVEDYTRYSEKLRSIVYKYLYGNEQPEIVLKELDDVTRFYYLSVKSTWGIDLLINVLAFVKPYEVFDVIIDDGKNYQKCFVDSSILSSFQYFLAILNVFIIACSLVLSYAEWNIGETYYEIRYYMTIILMDSILFIIYVILKVVGINEYFSYFITRENSVHKEMQEFKKSQNEKFSTAITSSITDTKSTTTRSQIVGKLMEYHNHTSVSSEDALSTSLSKSMSKSVN
;
A
#
# COMPACT_ATOMS: atom_id res chain seq x y z
N MET A 1 6.48 -36.15 -19.17
CA MET A 1 7.32 -35.10 -18.54
C MET A 1 8.68 -35.71 -18.25
N ASN A 2 9.78 -34.98 -18.52
CA ASN A 2 11.14 -35.53 -18.37
C ASN A 2 11.45 -36.06 -16.97
N VAL A 3 10.87 -35.45 -15.92
CA VAL A 3 10.97 -35.89 -14.52
C VAL A 3 10.38 -37.29 -14.26
N ILE A 4 9.45 -37.74 -15.11
CA ILE A 4 8.81 -39.08 -15.04
C ILE A 4 9.55 -40.05 -15.97
N THR A 5 9.96 -39.60 -17.16
CA THR A 5 10.57 -40.47 -18.18
C THR A 5 12.06 -40.70 -17.99
N GLY A 6 12.75 -39.91 -17.14
CA GLY A 6 14.20 -40.05 -16.95
C GLY A 6 15.04 -39.44 -18.08
N GLN A 7 14.44 -38.68 -18.99
CA GLN A 7 15.09 -38.23 -20.23
C GLN A 7 16.00 -37.00 -20.08
N ALA A 8 16.01 -36.34 -18.92
CA ALA A 8 16.86 -35.17 -18.67
C ALA A 8 17.84 -35.43 -17.53
N LEU A 9 19.09 -34.97 -17.65
CA LEU A 9 20.07 -35.14 -16.57
C LEU A 9 19.70 -34.31 -15.33
N PHE A 10 19.19 -33.10 -15.55
CA PHE A 10 18.70 -32.20 -14.50
C PHE A 10 17.29 -31.74 -14.82
N ASN A 11 16.43 -31.70 -13.79
CA ASN A 11 15.08 -31.14 -13.90
C ASN A 11 14.85 -30.16 -12.75
N LYS A 12 14.27 -29.00 -13.08
CA LYS A 12 13.67 -28.10 -12.10
C LYS A 12 12.16 -28.27 -12.16
N PHE A 13 11.56 -28.68 -11.05
CA PHE A 13 10.12 -28.87 -10.96
C PHE A 13 9.60 -28.50 -9.57
N ILE A 14 8.28 -28.36 -9.43
CA ILE A 14 7.67 -28.31 -8.10
C ILE A 14 7.92 -29.64 -7.38
N TYR A 15 7.84 -29.64 -6.05
CA TYR A 15 7.94 -30.91 -5.31
C TYR A 15 6.88 -31.89 -5.81
N LEU A 16 7.33 -33.06 -6.26
CA LEU A 16 6.50 -34.18 -6.67
C LEU A 16 6.74 -35.34 -5.72
N ARG A 17 5.68 -36.12 -5.53
CA ARG A 17 5.73 -37.34 -4.73
C ARG A 17 6.67 -38.34 -5.40
N LYS A 18 7.48 -39.02 -4.59
CA LYS A 18 8.55 -39.91 -5.07
C LYS A 18 8.02 -41.03 -5.97
N GLU A 19 6.77 -41.45 -5.77
CA GLU A 19 6.10 -42.49 -6.56
C GLU A 19 5.83 -42.07 -8.02
N VAL A 20 5.79 -40.76 -8.29
CA VAL A 20 5.54 -40.21 -9.64
C VAL A 20 6.86 -39.87 -10.33
N VAL A 21 7.92 -39.63 -9.57
CA VAL A 21 9.24 -39.27 -10.08
C VAL A 21 10.00 -40.53 -10.48
N ASN A 22 10.75 -40.47 -11.58
CA ASN A 22 11.60 -41.58 -11.98
C ASN A 22 12.57 -41.94 -10.82
N PRO A 23 12.71 -43.23 -10.46
CA PRO A 23 13.49 -43.66 -9.29
C PRO A 23 14.98 -43.29 -9.35
N ASP A 24 15.53 -43.03 -10.54
CA ASP A 24 16.92 -42.62 -10.73
C ASP A 24 17.17 -41.15 -10.34
N TYR A 25 16.11 -40.35 -10.19
CA TYR A 25 16.26 -38.95 -9.76
C TYR A 25 16.40 -38.84 -8.25
N LYS A 26 17.45 -38.12 -7.84
CA LYS A 26 17.62 -37.63 -6.48
C LYS A 26 17.19 -36.17 -6.36
N ILE A 27 16.41 -35.86 -5.33
CA ILE A 27 16.04 -34.49 -4.97
C ILE A 27 17.25 -33.79 -4.33
N THR A 28 17.54 -32.56 -4.73
CA THR A 28 18.63 -31.74 -4.18
C THR A 28 18.24 -30.26 -4.15
N ILE A 29 18.98 -29.46 -3.37
CA ILE A 29 18.80 -28.01 -3.33
C ILE A 29 19.15 -27.39 -4.68
N MET A 30 18.39 -26.38 -5.08
CA MET A 30 18.64 -25.66 -6.34
C MET A 30 19.95 -24.86 -6.19
N PRO A 31 20.91 -24.99 -7.12
CA PRO A 31 22.12 -24.19 -7.04
C PRO A 31 21.79 -22.71 -7.30
N GLY A 32 22.31 -21.83 -6.45
CA GLY A 32 22.30 -20.39 -6.70
C GLY A 32 23.57 -19.91 -7.39
N TYR A 33 23.57 -18.64 -7.81
CA TYR A 33 24.71 -18.00 -8.47
C TYR A 33 25.95 -17.90 -7.56
N LYS A 34 25.76 -17.79 -6.24
CA LYS A 34 26.83 -17.77 -5.25
C LYS A 34 26.90 -19.11 -4.50
N LYS A 35 28.12 -19.58 -4.22
CA LYS A 35 28.34 -20.79 -3.42
C LYS A 35 27.64 -20.68 -2.07
N GLY A 36 26.89 -21.72 -1.70
CA GLY A 36 26.12 -21.78 -0.45
C GLY A 36 24.78 -21.04 -0.47
N ILE A 37 24.45 -20.34 -1.57
CA ILE A 37 23.15 -19.69 -1.76
C ILE A 37 22.27 -20.59 -2.62
N SER A 38 21.03 -20.76 -2.19
CA SER A 38 19.95 -21.45 -2.90
C SER A 38 18.71 -20.57 -2.89
N GLY A 39 17.65 -21.00 -3.57
CA GLY A 39 16.37 -20.33 -3.52
C GLY A 39 15.25 -21.26 -3.93
N SER A 40 14.18 -21.26 -3.14
CA SER A 40 12.93 -21.92 -3.49
C SER A 40 11.76 -21.00 -3.19
N THR A 41 10.88 -20.80 -4.16
CA THR A 41 9.68 -20.00 -3.93
C THR A 41 8.70 -20.77 -3.06
N VAL A 42 8.31 -20.18 -1.93
CA VAL A 42 7.26 -20.75 -1.09
C VAL A 42 5.92 -20.64 -1.82
N GLY A 43 5.27 -21.78 -1.97
CA GLY A 43 3.87 -21.90 -2.37
C GLY A 43 3.13 -22.76 -1.37
N GLY A 44 1.85 -23.00 -1.60
CA GLY A 44 1.07 -23.89 -0.75
C GLY A 44 -0.41 -23.59 -0.82
N TYR A 45 -1.14 -24.23 0.09
CA TYR A 45 -2.57 -24.06 0.27
C TYR A 45 -2.81 -23.26 1.55
N ASN A 46 -3.66 -22.24 1.46
CA ASN A 46 -4.13 -21.49 2.63
C ASN A 46 -5.59 -21.88 2.89
N ILE A 47 -5.97 -21.91 4.18
CA ILE A 47 -7.34 -22.16 4.59
C ILE A 47 -7.88 -20.87 5.22
N GLY A 48 -8.97 -20.34 4.66
CA GLY A 48 -9.64 -19.15 5.17
C GLY A 48 -11.00 -19.51 5.75
N ILE A 49 -11.37 -18.91 6.88
CA ILE A 49 -12.72 -19.00 7.44
C ILE A 49 -13.54 -17.82 6.95
N ASN A 50 -14.68 -18.09 6.33
CA ASN A 50 -15.55 -17.04 5.81
C ASN A 50 -16.11 -16.18 6.97
N LYS A 51 -15.87 -14.86 6.92
CA LYS A 51 -16.29 -13.92 7.96
C LYS A 51 -17.81 -13.84 8.14
N TYR A 52 -18.58 -14.17 7.09
CA TYR A 52 -20.04 -14.08 7.05
C TYR A 52 -20.76 -15.32 7.60
N LEU A 53 -20.05 -16.29 8.15
CA LEU A 53 -20.67 -17.46 8.79
C LEU A 53 -21.37 -17.08 10.11
N ASP A 54 -22.50 -17.73 10.37
CA ASP A 54 -23.18 -17.74 11.67
C ASP A 54 -22.21 -18.16 12.79
N SER A 55 -22.39 -17.65 14.01
CA SER A 55 -21.44 -17.86 15.12
C SER A 55 -21.15 -19.34 15.39
N ASN A 56 -22.18 -20.18 15.44
CA ASN A 56 -22.03 -21.62 15.69
C ASN A 56 -21.23 -22.32 14.58
N LYS A 57 -21.43 -21.95 13.31
CA LYS A 57 -20.69 -22.49 12.16
C LYS A 57 -19.25 -21.98 12.16
N LYS A 58 -19.03 -20.73 12.58
CA LYS A 58 -17.69 -20.16 12.73
C LYS A 58 -16.89 -20.92 13.79
N ASP A 59 -17.48 -21.22 14.93
CA ASP A 59 -16.83 -22.01 15.99
C ASP A 59 -16.51 -23.45 15.52
N ALA A 60 -17.43 -24.08 14.80
CA ALA A 60 -17.19 -25.38 14.19
C ALA A 60 -16.06 -25.33 13.14
N ALA A 61 -16.06 -24.31 12.29
CA ALA A 61 -15.01 -24.11 11.28
C ALA A 61 -13.63 -23.92 11.94
N VAL A 62 -13.54 -23.14 13.02
CA VAL A 62 -12.29 -22.98 13.79
C VAL A 62 -11.79 -24.33 14.30
N LYS A 63 -12.66 -25.18 14.86
CA LYS A 63 -12.27 -26.53 15.32
C LYS A 63 -11.73 -27.39 14.18
N VAL A 64 -12.40 -27.39 13.03
CA VAL A 64 -11.96 -28.15 11.85
C VAL A 64 -10.60 -27.65 11.34
N VAL A 65 -10.43 -26.34 11.19
CA VAL A 65 -9.16 -25.75 10.73
C VAL A 65 -8.04 -26.09 11.71
N THR A 66 -8.26 -25.93 13.02
CA THR A 66 -7.28 -26.28 14.05
C THR A 66 -6.86 -27.74 13.97
N PHE A 67 -7.80 -28.67 13.76
CA PHE A 67 -7.49 -30.09 13.57
C PHE A 67 -6.68 -30.31 12.29
N MET A 68 -7.11 -29.75 11.15
CA MET A 68 -6.42 -29.90 9.87
C MET A 68 -5.00 -29.34 9.87
N THR A 69 -4.75 -28.29 10.65
CA THR A 69 -3.43 -27.66 10.81
C THR A 69 -2.64 -28.21 12.00
N SER A 70 -3.15 -29.23 12.71
CA SER A 70 -2.43 -29.85 13.83
C SER A 70 -1.20 -30.63 13.35
N LYS A 71 -0.18 -30.74 14.21
CA LYS A 71 1.05 -31.49 13.90
C LYS A 71 0.74 -32.95 13.54
N GLU A 72 -0.22 -33.57 14.23
CA GLU A 72 -0.65 -34.95 13.99
C GLU A 72 -1.30 -35.13 12.61
N ALA A 73 -2.31 -34.32 12.28
CA ALA A 73 -2.98 -34.41 10.98
C ALA A 73 -2.00 -34.09 9.82
N GLN A 74 -1.12 -33.10 10.01
CA GLN A 74 -0.11 -32.76 9.02
C GLN A 74 0.94 -33.86 8.85
N ARG A 75 1.34 -34.56 9.93
CA ARG A 75 2.22 -35.73 9.85
C ARG A 75 1.58 -36.83 8.99
N ASP A 76 0.33 -37.16 9.29
CA ASP A 76 -0.43 -38.20 8.56
C ASP A 76 -0.60 -37.87 7.06
N ILE A 77 -0.77 -36.58 6.73
CA ILE A 77 -0.80 -36.10 5.34
C ILE A 77 0.54 -36.34 4.62
N VAL A 78 1.67 -36.11 5.29
CA VAL A 78 3.02 -36.27 4.73
C VAL A 78 3.41 -37.73 4.57
N VAL A 79 3.09 -38.57 5.56
CA VAL A 79 3.50 -39.98 5.66
C VAL A 79 2.54 -40.90 4.91
N ASN A 80 1.27 -40.90 5.31
CA ASN A 80 0.32 -41.95 4.92
C ASN A 80 -0.55 -41.58 3.71
N ASN A 81 -1.01 -40.33 3.62
CA ASN A 81 -2.06 -39.96 2.67
C ASN A 81 -1.53 -39.35 1.38
N PHE A 82 -1.44 -38.02 1.35
CA PHE A 82 -1.24 -37.27 0.13
C PHE A 82 0.24 -37.13 -0.22
N LYS A 83 1.15 -37.36 0.73
CA LYS A 83 2.61 -37.14 0.60
C LYS A 83 2.95 -35.74 0.11
N ILE A 84 2.16 -34.77 0.58
CA ILE A 84 2.34 -33.35 0.33
C ILE A 84 3.14 -32.79 1.51
N LEU A 85 4.11 -31.91 1.22
CA LEU A 85 4.91 -31.26 2.24
C LEU A 85 4.04 -30.41 3.17
N SER A 86 4.31 -30.51 4.48
CA SER A 86 3.74 -29.61 5.48
C SER A 86 4.62 -28.37 5.63
N GLY A 87 4.00 -27.24 5.99
CA GLY A 87 4.72 -26.04 6.39
C GLY A 87 5.25 -26.07 7.83
N ILE A 88 4.93 -27.10 8.62
CA ILE A 88 5.38 -27.23 10.01
C ILE A 88 6.82 -27.75 10.02
N SER A 89 7.78 -26.87 10.31
CA SER A 89 9.21 -27.21 10.31
C SER A 89 9.57 -28.33 11.29
N SER A 90 8.94 -28.37 12.47
CA SER A 90 9.20 -29.36 13.51
C SER A 90 8.77 -30.79 13.17
N LEU A 91 8.12 -31.00 12.01
CA LEU A 91 7.85 -32.33 11.46
C LEU A 91 9.07 -32.95 10.74
N TYR A 92 10.10 -32.14 10.47
CA TYR A 92 11.30 -32.54 9.73
C TYR A 92 12.56 -32.58 10.62
N GLU A 93 12.39 -32.60 11.94
CA GLU A 93 13.47 -32.75 12.92
C GLU A 93 13.91 -34.22 13.05
N GLU A 94 15.10 -34.45 13.61
CA GLU A 94 15.61 -35.82 13.76
C GLU A 94 14.76 -36.60 14.79
N GLY A 95 14.41 -37.85 14.45
CA GLY A 95 13.56 -38.69 15.29
C GLY A 95 12.07 -38.63 14.95
N GLU A 96 11.62 -37.69 14.11
CA GLU A 96 10.25 -37.71 13.58
C GLU A 96 10.06 -38.81 12.53
N GLU A 97 8.86 -39.40 12.52
CA GLU A 97 8.47 -40.49 11.62
C GLU A 97 8.74 -40.19 10.14
N ILE A 98 8.47 -38.95 9.71
CA ILE A 98 8.72 -38.48 8.34
C ILE A 98 10.19 -38.67 7.95
N CYS A 99 11.13 -38.41 8.86
CA CYS A 99 12.56 -38.53 8.57
C CYS A 99 13.06 -39.97 8.65
N ASN A 100 12.36 -40.83 9.38
CA ASN A 100 12.62 -42.27 9.38
C ASN A 100 12.18 -42.89 8.04
N GLU A 101 11.06 -42.45 7.50
CA GLU A 101 10.56 -42.91 6.20
C GLU A 101 11.30 -42.28 5.01
N ASN A 102 11.69 -41.02 5.13
CA ASN A 102 12.30 -40.27 4.03
C ASN A 102 13.38 -39.30 4.50
N LYS A 103 14.57 -39.84 4.78
CA LYS A 103 15.74 -39.07 5.21
C LYS A 103 16.17 -37.99 4.22
N ASP A 104 16.15 -38.30 2.92
CA ASP A 104 16.52 -37.35 1.85
C ASP A 104 15.58 -36.12 1.85
N LEU A 105 14.28 -36.33 2.11
CA LEU A 105 13.30 -35.26 2.20
C LEU A 105 13.59 -34.31 3.36
N CYS A 106 13.88 -34.84 4.54
CA CYS A 106 14.23 -34.02 5.70
C CYS A 106 15.56 -33.28 5.49
N GLU A 107 16.57 -33.93 4.90
CA GLU A 107 17.82 -33.26 4.56
C GLU A 107 17.62 -32.12 3.56
N TYR A 108 16.78 -32.34 2.54
CA TYR A 108 16.39 -31.30 1.59
C TYR A 108 15.65 -30.14 2.28
N TYR A 109 14.64 -30.45 3.09
CA TYR A 109 13.82 -29.43 3.78
C TYR A 109 14.65 -28.57 4.72
N LYS A 110 15.61 -29.17 5.46
CA LYS A 110 16.51 -28.41 6.36
C LYS A 110 17.47 -27.47 5.63
N LYS A 111 17.79 -27.73 4.36
CA LYS A 111 18.75 -26.94 3.57
C LYS A 111 18.07 -25.91 2.64
N ILE A 112 16.77 -25.99 2.46
CA ILE A 112 16.05 -25.11 1.53
C ILE A 112 16.07 -23.67 2.07
N GLN A 113 16.27 -22.71 1.17
CA GLN A 113 16.22 -21.28 1.48
C GLN A 113 14.90 -20.72 0.90
N PRO A 114 13.82 -20.65 1.69
CA PRO A 114 12.51 -20.23 1.22
C PRO A 114 12.49 -18.74 0.88
N VAL A 115 11.88 -18.41 -0.25
CA VAL A 115 11.64 -17.02 -0.70
C VAL A 115 10.15 -16.82 -0.89
N ASN A 116 9.59 -15.83 -0.18
CA ASN A 116 8.18 -15.49 -0.27
C ASN A 116 7.85 -14.82 -1.61
N ARG A 117 6.65 -15.11 -2.13
CA ARG A 117 6.10 -14.35 -3.26
C ARG A 117 5.77 -12.92 -2.81
N PRO A 118 5.94 -11.89 -3.64
CA PRO A 118 5.68 -10.49 -3.29
C PRO A 118 4.18 -10.14 -3.24
N ILE A 119 3.32 -11.05 -2.79
CA ILE A 119 1.85 -10.89 -2.80
C ILE A 119 1.34 -9.70 -1.95
N SER A 120 2.14 -9.22 -1.00
CA SER A 120 1.80 -8.03 -0.18
C SER A 120 2.25 -6.71 -0.80
N LYS A 121 3.03 -6.76 -1.89
CA LYS A 121 3.64 -5.58 -2.54
C LYS A 121 2.99 -5.24 -3.86
N VAL A 122 2.24 -6.18 -4.42
CA VAL A 122 1.50 -6.03 -5.67
C VAL A 122 0.04 -6.37 -5.42
N GLU A 123 -0.86 -5.54 -5.94
CA GLU A 123 -2.30 -5.74 -5.80
C GLU A 123 -2.75 -7.00 -6.57
N ASP A 124 -2.27 -7.14 -7.81
CA ASP A 124 -2.54 -8.31 -8.66
C ASP A 124 -1.23 -9.05 -8.98
N TYR A 125 -0.93 -10.05 -8.15
CA TYR A 125 0.24 -10.90 -8.35
C TYR A 125 0.18 -11.71 -9.66
N THR A 126 -1.02 -12.11 -10.10
CA THR A 126 -1.18 -12.90 -11.33
C THR A 126 -0.76 -12.08 -12.53
N ARG A 127 -1.34 -10.89 -12.68
CA ARG A 127 -0.99 -9.96 -13.77
C ARG A 127 0.48 -9.55 -13.71
N TYR A 128 1.00 -9.24 -12.52
CA TYR A 128 2.43 -8.95 -12.33
C TYR A 128 3.32 -10.11 -12.80
N SER A 129 3.02 -11.34 -12.37
CA SER A 129 3.80 -12.53 -12.70
C SER A 129 3.73 -12.86 -14.20
N GLU A 130 2.59 -12.65 -14.85
CA GLU A 130 2.43 -12.79 -16.29
C GLU A 130 3.27 -11.76 -17.06
N LYS A 131 3.19 -10.47 -16.69
CA LYS A 131 4.00 -9.41 -17.30
C LYS A 131 5.50 -9.72 -17.16
N LEU A 132 5.95 -10.06 -15.95
CA LEU A 132 7.35 -10.41 -15.70
C LEU A 132 7.83 -11.60 -16.53
N ARG A 133 7.04 -12.68 -16.63
CA ARG A 133 7.38 -13.84 -17.47
C ARG A 133 7.43 -13.48 -18.95
N SER A 134 6.47 -12.68 -19.43
CA SER A 134 6.41 -12.28 -20.84
C SER A 134 7.67 -11.51 -21.27
N ILE A 135 8.18 -10.63 -20.40
CA ILE A 135 9.41 -9.86 -20.63
C ILE A 135 10.62 -10.80 -20.68
N VAL A 136 10.76 -11.71 -19.71
CA VAL A 136 11.84 -12.71 -19.69
C VAL A 136 11.81 -13.61 -20.94
N TYR A 137 10.62 -13.97 -21.42
CA TYR A 137 10.46 -14.82 -22.61
C TYR A 137 10.91 -14.15 -23.90
N LYS A 138 10.87 -12.81 -24.00
CA LYS A 138 11.46 -12.09 -25.14
C LYS A 138 12.95 -12.39 -25.31
N TYR A 139 13.67 -12.58 -24.19
CA TYR A 139 15.08 -12.97 -24.20
C TYR A 139 15.27 -14.48 -24.37
N LEU A 140 14.53 -15.31 -23.62
CA LEU A 140 14.75 -16.76 -23.62
C LEU A 140 14.35 -17.45 -24.93
N TYR A 141 13.29 -16.95 -25.58
CA TYR A 141 12.70 -17.57 -26.78
C TYR A 141 12.61 -16.62 -27.98
N GLY A 142 12.84 -15.33 -27.76
CA GLY A 142 12.95 -14.34 -28.83
C GLY A 142 14.40 -13.98 -29.11
N ASN A 143 14.59 -12.84 -29.77
CA ASN A 143 15.90 -12.30 -30.14
C ASN A 143 16.18 -10.93 -29.47
N GLU A 144 15.49 -10.63 -28.36
CA GLU A 144 15.63 -9.35 -27.67
C GLU A 144 16.97 -9.25 -26.92
N GLN A 145 17.58 -8.07 -26.89
CA GLN A 145 18.86 -7.90 -26.20
C GLN A 145 18.70 -7.93 -24.67
N PRO A 146 19.64 -8.54 -23.92
CA PRO A 146 19.59 -8.61 -22.46
C PRO A 146 19.42 -7.24 -21.79
N GLU A 147 20.09 -6.21 -22.31
CA GLU A 147 20.07 -4.85 -21.75
C GLU A 147 18.66 -4.24 -21.82
N ILE A 148 17.94 -4.49 -22.91
CA ILE A 148 16.56 -4.03 -23.12
C ILE A 148 15.63 -4.78 -22.17
N VAL A 149 15.74 -6.10 -22.09
CA VAL A 149 14.92 -6.93 -21.20
C VAL A 149 15.16 -6.61 -19.73
N LEU A 150 16.41 -6.37 -19.32
CA LEU A 150 16.75 -5.98 -17.96
C LEU A 150 16.17 -4.61 -17.61
N LYS A 151 16.19 -3.66 -18.54
CA LYS A 151 15.56 -2.35 -18.36
C LYS A 151 14.04 -2.49 -18.18
N GLU A 152 13.37 -3.24 -19.05
CA GLU A 152 11.93 -3.48 -18.92
C GLU A 152 11.57 -4.18 -17.59
N LEU A 153 12.39 -5.12 -17.14
CA LEU A 153 12.20 -5.78 -15.84
C LEU A 153 12.33 -4.80 -14.67
N ASP A 154 13.33 -3.93 -14.73
CA ASP A 154 13.55 -2.89 -13.73
C ASP A 154 12.36 -1.91 -13.69
N ASP A 155 11.85 -1.51 -14.86
CA ASP A 155 10.68 -0.63 -15.02
C ASP A 155 9.41 -1.23 -14.41
N VAL A 156 9.20 -2.54 -14.51
CA VAL A 156 8.07 -3.23 -13.87
C VAL A 156 8.12 -3.15 -12.34
N THR A 157 9.32 -3.00 -11.76
CA THR A 157 9.51 -2.95 -10.31
C THR A 157 9.63 -1.54 -9.74
N ARG A 158 9.84 -0.52 -10.59
CA ARG A 158 9.99 0.88 -10.16
C ARG A 158 8.68 1.64 -10.23
N PHE A 159 8.35 2.29 -9.11
CA PHE A 159 7.33 3.32 -9.09
C PHE A 159 7.96 4.63 -9.59
N TYR A 160 7.59 5.04 -10.79
CA TYR A 160 7.92 6.34 -11.33
C TYR A 160 6.98 7.37 -10.72
N TYR A 161 7.39 8.05 -9.65
CA TYR A 161 6.66 9.21 -9.15
C TYR A 161 7.28 10.48 -9.73
N LEU A 162 6.46 11.30 -10.38
CA LEU A 162 6.81 12.65 -10.76
C LEU A 162 6.88 13.51 -9.48
N SER A 163 8.09 13.77 -8.99
CA SER A 163 8.30 14.69 -7.87
C SER A 163 8.09 16.13 -8.36
N VAL A 164 6.86 16.63 -8.30
CA VAL A 164 6.53 18.03 -8.62
C VAL A 164 6.98 18.92 -7.46
N LYS A 165 8.29 19.20 -7.39
CA LYS A 165 8.91 19.97 -6.29
C LYS A 165 8.81 21.49 -6.42
N SER A 166 8.08 22.04 -7.40
CA SER A 166 8.28 23.44 -7.81
C SER A 166 7.03 24.33 -7.94
N THR A 167 5.80 23.84 -7.84
CA THR A 167 4.62 24.68 -8.08
C THR A 167 3.97 25.19 -6.79
N TRP A 168 3.90 24.34 -5.77
CA TRP A 168 3.23 24.65 -4.49
C TRP A 168 3.90 25.80 -3.74
N GLY A 169 5.23 25.92 -3.84
CA GLY A 169 5.98 27.00 -3.20
C GLY A 169 5.72 28.37 -3.81
N ILE A 170 5.46 28.43 -5.12
CA ILE A 170 5.17 29.67 -5.84
C ILE A 170 3.75 30.12 -5.50
N ASP A 171 2.78 29.20 -5.54
CA ASP A 171 1.39 29.51 -5.16
C ASP A 171 1.31 29.96 -3.70
N LEU A 172 2.00 29.28 -2.78
CA LEU A 172 2.05 29.68 -1.37
C LEU A 172 2.69 31.06 -1.20
N LEU A 173 3.80 31.34 -1.89
CA LEU A 173 4.49 32.63 -1.84
C LEU A 173 3.62 33.77 -2.37
N ILE A 174 2.92 33.56 -3.49
CA ILE A 174 2.00 34.55 -4.08
C ILE A 174 0.82 34.81 -3.13
N ASN A 175 0.26 33.76 -2.52
CA ASN A 175 -0.81 33.91 -1.53
C ASN A 175 -0.32 34.68 -0.28
N VAL A 176 0.87 34.38 0.23
CA VAL A 176 1.47 35.11 1.38
C VAL A 176 1.73 36.58 1.04
N LEU A 177 2.25 36.87 -0.16
CA LEU A 177 2.47 38.24 -0.63
C LEU A 177 1.17 39.03 -0.77
N ALA A 178 0.06 38.37 -1.12
CA ALA A 178 -1.27 39.00 -1.17
C ALA A 178 -1.78 39.45 0.22
N PHE A 179 -1.23 38.93 1.32
CA PHE A 179 -1.55 39.37 2.69
C PHE A 179 -0.71 40.55 3.19
N VAL A 180 0.36 40.96 2.48
CA VAL A 180 1.31 41.97 2.96
C VAL A 180 0.76 43.41 2.92
N LYS A 181 -0.30 43.67 2.14
CA LYS A 181 -1.06 44.93 2.22
C LYS A 181 -2.52 44.66 2.61
N PRO A 182 -2.90 44.88 3.88
CA PRO A 182 -4.27 44.75 4.29
C PRO A 182 -5.08 45.89 3.68
N TYR A 183 -6.27 45.52 3.19
CA TYR A 183 -7.40 46.36 2.84
C TYR A 183 -7.47 47.67 3.63
N GLU A 184 -7.85 48.76 2.97
CA GLU A 184 -8.15 50.00 3.67
C GLU A 184 -9.57 49.92 4.26
N VAL A 185 -9.72 50.30 5.52
CA VAL A 185 -10.99 50.25 6.24
C VAL A 185 -11.66 51.61 6.17
N PHE A 186 -12.87 51.67 5.60
CA PHE A 186 -13.68 52.88 5.50
C PHE A 186 -14.89 52.77 6.45
N ASP A 187 -15.11 53.81 7.25
CA ASP A 187 -16.31 53.94 8.06
C ASP A 187 -17.48 54.42 7.19
N VAL A 188 -18.56 53.63 7.15
CA VAL A 188 -19.83 54.01 6.52
C VAL A 188 -20.77 54.47 7.62
N ILE A 189 -21.06 55.77 7.62
CA ILE A 189 -21.99 56.41 8.55
C ILE A 189 -23.34 56.53 7.85
N ILE A 190 -24.40 56.00 8.48
CA ILE A 190 -25.77 56.03 7.97
C ILE A 190 -26.64 56.75 8.99
N ASP A 191 -27.29 57.84 8.59
CA ASP A 191 -28.27 58.54 9.44
C ASP A 191 -29.47 57.61 9.71
N ASP A 192 -29.86 57.51 10.99
CA ASP A 192 -30.85 56.55 11.54
C ASP A 192 -30.47 55.04 11.48
N GLY A 193 -29.21 54.71 11.16
CA GLY A 193 -28.68 53.34 11.08
C GLY A 193 -27.57 53.01 12.09
N LYS A 194 -27.07 51.77 12.05
CA LYS A 194 -25.81 51.39 12.75
C LYS A 194 -24.62 51.61 11.82
N ASN A 195 -23.64 52.39 12.27
CA ASN A 195 -22.38 52.57 11.56
C ASN A 195 -21.64 51.24 11.40
N TYR A 196 -21.02 51.02 10.25
CA TYR A 196 -20.21 49.83 10.00
C TYR A 196 -18.97 50.14 9.17
N GLN A 197 -17.98 49.25 9.27
CA GLN A 197 -16.73 49.34 8.55
C GLN A 197 -16.75 48.46 7.31
N LYS A 198 -16.39 49.04 6.17
CA LYS A 198 -16.20 48.31 4.90
C LYS A 198 -14.71 48.30 4.55
N CYS A 199 -14.17 47.11 4.31
CA CYS A 199 -12.83 46.95 3.76
C CYS A 199 -12.89 47.17 2.25
N PHE A 200 -12.12 48.12 1.73
CA PHE A 200 -11.99 48.36 0.30
C PHE A 200 -10.56 48.07 -0.15
N VAL A 201 -10.43 47.45 -1.32
CA VAL A 201 -9.13 47.19 -1.97
C VAL A 201 -8.84 48.35 -2.91
N ASP A 202 -8.15 49.39 -2.43
CA ASP A 202 -7.99 50.63 -3.21
C ASP A 202 -6.80 50.63 -4.19
N SER A 203 -6.14 49.49 -4.39
CA SER A 203 -5.04 49.41 -5.37
C SER A 203 -5.53 48.83 -6.69
N SER A 204 -5.61 49.69 -7.71
CA SER A 204 -5.79 49.29 -9.12
C SER A 204 -4.82 48.17 -9.54
N ILE A 205 -3.64 48.15 -8.93
CA ILE A 205 -2.61 47.12 -9.13
C ILE A 205 -3.05 45.76 -8.56
N LEU A 206 -3.58 45.71 -7.34
CA LEU A 206 -3.97 44.45 -6.71
C LEU A 206 -5.23 43.86 -7.36
N SER A 207 -6.18 44.71 -7.76
CA SER A 207 -7.35 44.29 -8.55
C SER A 207 -6.92 43.71 -9.90
N SER A 208 -6.04 44.39 -10.64
CA SER A 208 -5.48 43.90 -11.91
C SER A 208 -4.71 42.59 -11.73
N PHE A 209 -3.93 42.47 -10.65
CA PHE A 209 -3.18 41.26 -10.31
C PHE A 209 -4.11 40.09 -9.96
N GLN A 210 -5.22 40.34 -9.26
CA GLN A 210 -6.24 39.33 -8.97
C GLN A 210 -6.90 38.81 -10.24
N TYR A 211 -7.22 39.69 -11.19
CA TYR A 211 -7.75 39.27 -12.50
C TYR A 211 -6.73 38.46 -13.30
N PHE A 212 -5.46 38.87 -13.27
CA PHE A 212 -4.38 38.12 -13.91
C PHE A 212 -4.24 36.70 -13.33
N LEU A 213 -4.25 36.55 -12.01
CA LEU A 213 -4.21 35.23 -11.36
C LEU A 213 -5.46 34.38 -11.68
N ALA A 214 -6.64 35.00 -11.74
CA ALA A 214 -7.86 34.30 -12.13
C ALA A 214 -7.78 33.78 -13.58
N ILE A 215 -7.28 34.59 -14.51
CA ILE A 215 -7.05 34.19 -15.92
C ILE A 215 -6.02 33.06 -16.00
N LEU A 216 -4.93 33.15 -15.23
CA LEU A 216 -3.91 32.10 -15.17
C LEU A 216 -4.49 30.78 -14.67
N ASN A 217 -5.32 30.81 -13.61
CA ASN A 217 -5.98 29.62 -13.10
C ASN A 217 -6.94 28.99 -14.13
N VAL A 218 -7.71 29.81 -14.85
CA VAL A 218 -8.57 29.31 -15.94
C VAL A 218 -7.73 28.67 -17.06
N PHE A 219 -6.59 29.28 -17.41
CA PHE A 219 -5.67 28.72 -18.40
C PHE A 219 -5.06 27.39 -17.92
N ILE A 220 -4.68 27.28 -16.66
CA ILE A 220 -4.17 26.03 -16.07
C ILE A 220 -5.25 24.95 -16.13
N ILE A 221 -6.48 25.24 -15.69
CA ILE A 221 -7.60 24.29 -15.76
C ILE A 221 -7.83 23.82 -17.21
N ALA A 222 -7.81 24.75 -18.18
CA ALA A 222 -7.97 24.41 -19.59
C ALA A 222 -6.86 23.48 -20.10
N CYS A 223 -5.59 23.79 -19.81
CA CYS A 223 -4.45 22.95 -20.16
C CYS A 223 -4.56 21.55 -19.51
N SER A 224 -4.91 21.50 -18.23
CA SER A 224 -5.10 20.25 -17.48
C SER A 224 -6.20 19.38 -18.07
N LEU A 225 -7.30 19.96 -18.55
CA LEU A 225 -8.37 19.23 -19.24
C LEU A 225 -7.88 18.63 -20.57
N VAL A 226 -7.08 19.37 -21.35
CA VAL A 226 -6.51 18.87 -22.62
C VAL A 226 -5.53 17.71 -22.37
N LEU A 227 -4.65 17.83 -21.37
CA LEU A 227 -3.72 16.76 -21.01
C LEU A 227 -4.46 15.51 -20.50
N SER A 228 -5.46 15.70 -19.65
CA SER A 228 -6.28 14.60 -19.14
C SER A 228 -7.02 13.88 -20.27
N TYR A 229 -7.49 14.62 -21.28
CA TYR A 229 -8.11 14.05 -22.46
C TYR A 229 -7.13 13.25 -23.33
N ALA A 230 -5.90 13.76 -23.51
CA ALA A 230 -4.87 13.08 -24.29
C ALA A 230 -4.49 11.71 -23.68
N GLU A 231 -4.46 11.62 -22.35
CA GLU A 231 -4.12 10.39 -21.65
C GLU A 231 -5.32 9.47 -21.37
N TRP A 232 -6.56 9.92 -21.62
CA TRP A 232 -7.80 9.23 -21.22
C TRP A 232 -7.89 7.76 -21.70
N ASN A 233 -7.29 7.46 -22.85
CA ASN A 233 -7.36 6.13 -23.46
C ASN A 233 -6.22 5.18 -23.02
N ILE A 234 -5.30 5.63 -22.17
CA ILE A 234 -4.18 4.83 -21.69
C ILE A 234 -4.63 4.03 -20.47
N GLY A 235 -4.73 2.71 -20.62
CA GLY A 235 -5.22 1.82 -19.56
C GLY A 235 -4.36 1.79 -18.29
N GLU A 236 -3.08 2.17 -18.38
CA GLU A 236 -2.17 2.23 -17.22
C GLU A 236 -2.45 3.43 -16.31
N THR A 237 -2.94 4.56 -16.82
CA THR A 237 -3.18 5.81 -16.06
C THR A 237 -4.65 6.04 -15.67
N TYR A 238 -5.53 5.07 -15.93
CA TYR A 238 -6.98 5.21 -15.79
C TYR A 238 -7.46 5.72 -14.40
N TYR A 239 -6.91 5.16 -13.32
CA TYR A 239 -7.29 5.57 -11.96
C TYR A 239 -6.74 6.93 -11.57
N GLU A 240 -5.54 7.26 -12.04
CA GLU A 240 -4.87 8.53 -11.81
C GLU A 240 -5.62 9.67 -12.49
N ILE A 241 -6.03 9.47 -13.75
CA ILE A 241 -6.83 10.44 -14.50
C ILE A 241 -8.18 10.68 -13.81
N ARG A 242 -8.87 9.65 -13.32
CA ARG A 242 -10.15 9.82 -12.60
C ARG A 242 -10.00 10.62 -11.31
N TYR A 243 -8.95 10.35 -10.55
CA TYR A 243 -8.64 11.12 -9.35
C TYR A 243 -8.35 12.59 -9.70
N TYR A 244 -7.52 12.82 -10.71
CA TYR A 244 -7.18 14.17 -11.18
C TYR A 244 -8.40 14.95 -11.69
N MET A 245 -9.29 14.31 -12.45
CA MET A 245 -10.55 14.92 -12.91
C MET A 245 -11.46 15.32 -11.74
N THR A 246 -11.44 14.57 -10.64
CA THR A 246 -12.20 14.93 -9.43
C THR A 246 -11.64 16.21 -8.80
N ILE A 247 -10.31 16.37 -8.77
CA ILE A 247 -9.66 17.59 -8.29
C ILE A 247 -10.00 18.79 -9.18
N ILE A 248 -9.84 18.66 -10.51
CA ILE A 248 -10.17 19.73 -11.45
C ILE A 248 -11.63 20.18 -11.30
N LEU A 249 -12.56 19.23 -11.13
CA LEU A 249 -13.97 19.53 -10.92
C LEU A 249 -14.21 20.33 -9.63
N MET A 250 -13.59 19.92 -8.52
CA MET A 250 -13.70 20.63 -7.24
C MET A 250 -13.15 22.06 -7.34
N ASP A 251 -11.98 22.24 -7.96
CA ASP A 251 -11.37 23.55 -8.15
C ASP A 251 -12.23 24.45 -9.08
N SER A 252 -12.83 23.86 -10.11
CA SER A 252 -13.74 24.57 -11.02
C SER A 252 -15.01 25.05 -10.30
N ILE A 253 -15.60 24.22 -9.44
CA ILE A 253 -16.77 24.58 -8.64
C ILE A 253 -16.43 25.73 -7.68
N LEU A 254 -15.30 25.65 -6.99
CA LEU A 254 -14.84 26.71 -6.07
C LEU A 254 -14.62 28.04 -6.81
N PHE A 255 -14.03 27.99 -8.02
CA PHE A 255 -13.84 29.18 -8.84
C PHE A 255 -15.18 29.80 -9.30
N ILE A 256 -16.15 28.97 -9.71
CA ILE A 256 -17.50 29.44 -10.09
C ILE A 256 -18.17 30.12 -8.89
N ILE A 257 -18.11 29.51 -7.71
CA ILE A 257 -18.64 30.11 -6.47
C ILE A 257 -17.97 31.47 -6.20
N TYR A 258 -16.65 31.57 -6.33
CA TYR A 258 -15.92 32.83 -6.17
C TYR A 258 -16.40 33.92 -7.15
N VAL A 259 -16.58 33.59 -8.44
CA VAL A 259 -17.09 34.53 -9.44
C VAL A 259 -18.51 34.97 -9.10
N ILE A 260 -19.40 34.04 -8.70
CA ILE A 260 -20.77 34.37 -8.28
C ILE A 260 -20.74 35.34 -7.10
N LEU A 261 -19.94 35.06 -6.06
CA LEU A 261 -19.82 35.94 -4.89
C LEU A 261 -19.33 37.35 -5.26
N LYS A 262 -18.44 37.47 -6.25
CA LYS A 262 -17.94 38.75 -6.75
C LYS A 262 -18.98 39.51 -7.60
N VAL A 263 -19.69 38.81 -8.49
CA VAL A 263 -20.69 39.40 -9.41
C VAL A 263 -21.96 39.80 -8.68
N VAL A 264 -22.42 38.98 -7.73
CA VAL A 264 -23.62 39.27 -6.93
C VAL A 264 -23.46 40.54 -6.11
N GLY A 265 -22.23 41.03 -5.92
CA GLY A 265 -21.97 42.34 -5.33
C GLY A 265 -22.67 42.45 -3.99
N ILE A 266 -22.22 41.66 -3.02
CA ILE A 266 -22.78 41.64 -1.66
C ILE A 266 -22.58 43.02 -1.02
N ASN A 267 -23.51 43.92 -1.31
CA ASN A 267 -23.45 45.34 -0.96
C ASN A 267 -24.40 45.68 0.19
N GLU A 268 -25.14 44.71 0.72
CA GLU A 268 -25.98 44.92 1.89
C GLU A 268 -25.43 44.27 3.15
N TYR A 269 -25.32 45.11 4.18
CA TYR A 269 -25.02 44.82 5.58
C TYR A 269 -25.68 43.54 6.13
N PHE A 270 -26.86 43.16 5.61
CA PHE A 270 -27.63 41.99 6.05
C PHE A 270 -26.97 40.65 5.68
N SER A 271 -26.31 40.56 4.52
CA SER A 271 -25.66 39.32 4.09
C SER A 271 -24.39 39.04 4.89
N TYR A 272 -23.61 40.09 5.23
CA TYR A 272 -22.40 39.98 6.07
C TYR A 272 -22.74 39.47 7.47
N PHE A 273 -23.84 39.97 8.06
CA PHE A 273 -24.29 39.57 9.40
C PHE A 273 -24.77 38.10 9.44
N ILE A 274 -25.54 37.64 8.44
CA ILE A 274 -26.03 36.26 8.36
C ILE A 274 -24.91 35.24 8.12
N THR A 275 -23.91 35.55 7.28
CA THR A 275 -22.75 34.65 7.10
C THR A 275 -21.84 34.60 8.33
N ARG A 276 -21.72 35.70 9.09
CA ARG A 276 -20.80 35.77 10.23
C ARG A 276 -21.37 35.12 11.49
N GLU A 277 -22.67 35.26 11.79
CA GLU A 277 -23.27 34.58 12.94
C GLU A 277 -23.44 33.07 12.73
N ASN A 278 -23.85 32.63 11.53
CA ASN A 278 -24.11 31.21 11.29
C ASN A 278 -22.85 30.37 11.04
N SER A 279 -21.84 30.89 10.35
CA SER A 279 -20.60 30.14 10.12
C SER A 279 -19.72 30.09 11.37
N VAL A 280 -19.53 31.21 12.08
CA VAL A 280 -18.65 31.23 13.26
C VAL A 280 -19.28 30.46 14.43
N HIS A 281 -20.59 30.51 14.64
CA HIS A 281 -21.20 29.75 15.73
C HIS A 281 -21.17 28.23 15.46
N LYS A 282 -21.42 27.82 14.21
CA LYS A 282 -21.42 26.40 13.82
C LYS A 282 -20.00 25.82 13.78
N GLU A 283 -19.05 26.54 13.19
CA GLU A 283 -17.63 26.14 13.20
C GLU A 283 -17.04 26.17 14.59
N MET A 284 -17.39 27.13 15.45
CA MET A 284 -16.85 27.17 16.82
C MET A 284 -17.44 26.06 17.70
N GLN A 285 -18.67 25.59 17.45
CA GLN A 285 -19.21 24.40 18.11
C GLN A 285 -18.62 23.09 17.57
N GLU A 286 -18.46 22.96 16.25
CA GLU A 286 -17.83 21.78 15.62
C GLU A 286 -16.34 21.69 15.95
N PHE A 287 -15.64 22.82 16.00
CA PHE A 287 -14.24 22.91 16.43
C PHE A 287 -14.11 22.58 17.92
N LYS A 288 -14.98 23.09 18.80
CA LYS A 288 -14.98 22.69 20.22
C LYS A 288 -15.24 21.19 20.40
N LYS A 289 -16.16 20.61 19.61
CA LYS A 289 -16.45 19.17 19.64
C LYS A 289 -15.28 18.34 19.12
N SER A 290 -14.68 18.73 18.00
CA SER A 290 -13.50 18.08 17.42
C SER A 290 -12.28 18.19 18.32
N GLN A 291 -12.05 19.34 18.95
CA GLN A 291 -10.94 19.52 19.90
C GLN A 291 -11.15 18.71 21.18
N ASN A 292 -12.38 18.62 21.71
CA ASN A 292 -12.65 17.78 22.88
C ASN A 292 -12.51 16.27 22.59
N GLU A 293 -12.95 15.80 21.42
CA GLU A 293 -12.77 14.40 20.99
C GLU A 293 -11.28 14.08 20.73
N LYS A 294 -10.55 14.99 20.06
CA LYS A 294 -9.10 14.84 19.82
C LYS A 294 -8.29 14.94 21.09
N PHE A 295 -8.66 15.81 22.03
CA PHE A 295 -7.98 15.95 23.33
C PHE A 295 -8.23 14.74 24.24
N SER A 296 -9.46 14.19 24.25
CA SER A 296 -9.78 12.95 24.98
C SER A 296 -9.06 11.72 24.41
N THR A 297 -8.96 11.64 23.08
CA THR A 297 -8.22 10.55 22.41
C THR A 297 -6.71 10.72 22.59
N ALA A 298 -6.19 11.96 22.53
CA ALA A 298 -4.77 12.27 22.71
C ALA A 298 -4.28 12.07 24.14
N ILE A 299 -5.09 12.35 25.18
CA ILE A 299 -4.71 12.04 26.58
C ILE A 299 -4.65 10.53 26.80
N THR A 300 -5.53 9.76 26.15
CA THR A 300 -5.56 8.29 26.26
C THR A 300 -4.39 7.65 25.50
N SER A 301 -3.89 8.27 24.42
CA SER A 301 -2.76 7.77 23.62
C SER A 301 -1.38 8.32 24.01
N SER A 302 -1.31 9.41 24.79
CA SER A 302 -0.04 10.07 25.17
C SER A 302 0.51 9.63 26.54
N ILE A 303 -0.20 8.76 27.26
CA ILE A 303 0.33 8.07 28.45
C ILE A 303 1.21 6.88 28.05
N THR A 304 1.12 6.37 26.81
CA THR A 304 1.74 5.08 26.48
C THR A 304 3.12 5.11 25.81
N ASP A 305 3.56 6.13 25.08
CA ASP A 305 4.88 6.00 24.42
C ASP A 305 5.63 7.32 24.24
N THR A 306 6.53 7.58 25.18
CA THR A 306 7.65 8.51 24.98
C THR A 306 8.87 7.72 24.50
N LYS A 307 9.44 8.05 23.32
CA LYS A 307 10.87 8.42 23.13
C LYS A 307 11.38 8.22 21.68
N SER A 308 11.73 9.36 21.09
CA SER A 308 13.08 9.70 20.58
C SER A 308 13.64 9.11 19.27
N THR A 309 13.67 9.98 18.25
CA THR A 309 14.86 10.55 17.52
C THR A 309 15.77 9.66 16.65
N THR A 310 15.61 9.86 15.33
CA THR A 310 16.60 10.22 14.28
C THR A 310 17.80 9.33 13.91
N THR A 311 17.64 8.68 12.74
CA THR A 311 18.39 8.83 11.47
C THR A 311 19.89 9.15 11.46
N ARG A 312 20.71 8.19 10.99
CA ARG A 312 21.55 8.27 9.76
C ARG A 312 22.29 6.97 9.41
N SER A 313 22.14 5.88 10.17
CA SER A 313 22.55 4.50 9.75
C SER A 313 21.41 3.71 9.06
N GLN A 314 20.22 4.31 8.95
CA GLN A 314 18.96 3.71 8.48
C GLN A 314 18.87 3.42 6.96
N ILE A 315 19.88 3.77 6.16
CA ILE A 315 19.86 3.55 4.71
C ILE A 315 20.57 2.25 4.32
N VAL A 316 21.65 1.88 5.03
CA VAL A 316 22.42 0.65 4.76
C VAL A 316 21.80 -0.55 5.50
N GLY A 317 21.18 -0.32 6.65
CA GLY A 317 20.40 -1.34 7.39
C GLY A 317 19.12 -1.77 6.67
N LYS A 318 18.36 -0.86 6.04
CA LYS A 318 17.08 -1.18 5.36
C LYS A 318 17.23 -2.16 4.19
N LEU A 319 18.39 -2.18 3.54
CA LEU A 319 18.71 -3.14 2.48
C LEU A 319 18.96 -4.55 3.03
N MET A 320 19.52 -4.69 4.24
CA MET A 320 19.72 -6.00 4.89
C MET A 320 18.50 -6.44 5.70
N GLU A 321 17.76 -5.50 6.29
CA GLU A 321 16.52 -5.73 7.04
C GLU A 321 15.40 -6.23 6.13
N TYR A 322 15.24 -5.69 4.91
CA TYR A 322 14.25 -6.21 3.94
C TYR A 322 14.51 -7.68 3.53
N HIS A 323 15.76 -8.14 3.60
CA HIS A 323 16.10 -9.55 3.36
C HIS A 323 16.01 -10.44 4.60
N ASN A 324 16.34 -9.93 5.81
CA ASN A 324 16.31 -10.72 7.05
C ASN A 324 14.97 -10.69 7.81
N HIS A 325 14.12 -9.67 7.65
CA HIS A 325 12.82 -9.60 8.34
C HIS A 325 11.80 -10.60 7.78
N THR A 326 11.95 -11.04 6.54
CA THR A 326 11.14 -12.13 5.95
C THR A 326 11.55 -13.52 6.43
N SER A 327 12.71 -13.68 7.07
CA SER A 327 13.18 -14.96 7.60
C SER A 327 13.07 -15.11 9.12
N VAL A 328 13.06 -14.01 9.90
CA VAL A 328 12.97 -14.08 11.38
C VAL A 328 11.53 -13.90 11.92
N SER A 329 10.65 -13.14 11.23
CA SER A 329 9.28 -12.93 11.74
C SER A 329 8.35 -14.13 11.59
N SER A 330 8.77 -15.19 10.89
CA SER A 330 8.04 -16.46 10.82
C SER A 330 8.34 -17.40 11.99
N GLU A 331 9.48 -17.25 12.67
CA GLU A 331 9.83 -18.09 13.83
C GLU A 331 9.28 -17.52 15.15
N ASP A 332 9.32 -16.20 15.34
CA ASP A 332 8.81 -15.58 16.59
C ASP A 332 7.28 -15.41 16.66
N ALA A 333 6.62 -15.30 15.49
CA ALA A 333 5.15 -15.26 15.45
C ALA A 333 4.51 -16.64 15.73
N LEU A 334 5.23 -17.73 15.44
CA LEU A 334 4.77 -19.10 15.67
C LEU A 334 5.03 -19.55 17.13
N SER A 335 6.16 -19.16 17.72
CA SER A 335 6.51 -19.50 19.11
C SER A 335 5.64 -18.74 20.14
N THR A 336 5.25 -17.50 19.83
CA THR A 336 4.45 -16.65 20.73
C THR A 336 2.95 -16.99 20.69
N SER A 337 2.44 -17.55 19.58
CA SER A 337 1.03 -17.98 19.50
C SER A 337 0.81 -19.35 20.16
N LEU A 338 1.79 -20.24 20.13
CA LEU A 338 1.70 -21.57 20.76
C LEU A 338 1.75 -21.50 22.30
N SER A 339 2.60 -20.64 22.88
CA SER A 339 2.73 -20.48 24.35
C SER A 339 1.49 -19.84 25.00
N LYS A 340 0.78 -18.95 24.30
CA LYS A 340 -0.48 -18.34 24.77
C LYS A 340 -1.69 -19.28 24.69
N SER A 341 -1.62 -20.37 23.92
CA SER A 341 -2.71 -21.34 23.82
C SER A 341 -2.61 -22.47 24.87
N MET A 342 -1.40 -22.82 25.31
CA MET A 342 -1.18 -23.91 26.28
C MET A 342 -1.34 -23.48 27.75
N SER A 343 -1.32 -22.18 28.07
CA SER A 343 -1.58 -21.70 29.44
C SER A 343 -3.06 -21.52 29.80
N LYS A 344 -3.98 -21.78 28.86
CA LYS A 344 -5.44 -21.70 29.07
C LYS A 344 -6.15 -23.05 29.23
N SER A 345 -5.42 -24.17 29.31
CA SER A 345 -6.00 -25.51 29.52
C SER A 345 -5.52 -26.24 30.78
N VAL A 346 -4.88 -25.54 31.72
CA VAL A 346 -4.61 -26.07 33.07
C VAL A 346 -4.97 -24.98 34.08
N ASN A 347 -6.25 -24.94 34.41
CA ASN A 347 -6.84 -24.59 35.71
C ASN A 347 -8.36 -24.72 35.61
#